data_AF-G2GC55-F1
#
_entry.id   AF-G2GC55-F1
#
_cell.length_a   1.000
_cell.length_b   1.000
_cell.length_c   1.000
_cell.angle_alpha   90.00
_cell.angle_beta   90.00
_cell.angle_gamma   90.00
#
_symmetry.space_group_name_H-M   'P 1'
#
loop_
_entity.id
_entity.type
_entity.pdbx_description
1 polymer ?
#
loop_
_entity_poly.entity_id
_entity_poly.type
_entity_poly.pdbx_seq_one_letter_code
_entity_poly.pdbx_strand_id
1 'polypeptide(L)' 'MGILVEAGLAPGARLLAYSDGDGRIVLRREVDALDDLLNGRPL' A
#
# COMPACT_ATOMS: atom_id res chain seq x y z
N MET A 1 16.58 -8.14 -8.46
CA MET A 1 15.86 -6.96 -7.96
C MET A 1 15.41 -7.28 -6.55
N GLY A 2 15.30 -6.29 -5.65
CA GLY A 2 14.87 -6.54 -4.27
C GLY A 2 13.35 -6.56 -4.15
N ILE A 3 12.80 -7.26 -3.14
CA ILE A 3 11.36 -7.40 -2.92
C ILE A 3 10.60 -6.06 -2.87
N LEU A 4 11.23 -5.01 -2.33
CA LEU A 4 10.67 -3.67 -2.29
C LEU A 4 10.45 -3.11 -3.71
N VAL A 5 11.44 -3.29 -4.59
CA VAL A 5 11.36 -2.80 -5.97
C VAL A 5 10.30 -3.57 -6.77
N GLU A 6 10.20 -4.88 -6.55
CA GLU A 6 9.18 -5.73 -7.16
C GLU A 6 7.76 -5.35 -6.69
N ALA A 7 7.64 -4.88 -5.46
CA ALA A 7 6.39 -4.35 -4.90
C ALA A 7 6.12 -2.87 -5.24
N GLY A 8 6.97 -2.22 -6.06
CA GLY A 8 6.82 -0.79 -6.38
C GLY A 8 7.08 0.16 -5.21
N LEU A 9 7.80 -0.29 -4.19
CA LEU A 9 8.12 0.45 -2.97
C LEU A 9 9.57 0.95 -3.00
N ALA A 10 9.77 2.19 -2.57
CA ALA A 10 11.09 2.78 -2.36
C ALA A 10 11.46 2.75 -0.87
N PRO A 11 12.75 2.56 -0.51
CA PRO A 11 13.21 2.77 0.86
C PRO A 11 12.84 4.17 1.37
N GLY A 12 12.35 4.25 2.61
CA GLY A 12 11.92 5.51 3.22
C GLY A 12 10.55 6.03 2.75
N ALA A 13 9.86 5.33 1.84
CA ALA A 13 8.48 5.66 1.49
C ALA A 13 7.54 5.50 2.69
N ARG A 14 6.56 6.39 2.81
CA ARG A 14 5.47 6.25 3.78
C ARG A 14 4.41 5.30 3.25
N LEU A 15 4.00 4.37 4.12
CA LEU A 15 3.10 3.28 3.78
C LEU A 15 1.90 3.26 4.73
N LEU A 16 0.75 2.85 4.19
CA LEU A 16 -0.40 2.39 4.97
C LEU A 16 -0.30 0.88 5.15
N ALA A 17 -0.42 0.40 6.37
CA ALA A 17 -0.51 -1.03 6.67
C ALA A 17 -1.93 -1.35 7.17
N TYR A 18 -2.59 -2.33 6.56
CA TYR A 18 -3.93 -2.77 6.96
C TYR A 18 -4.11 -4.28 6.74
N SER A 19 -5.18 -4.82 7.32
CA SER A 19 -5.62 -6.22 7.11
C SER A 19 -6.71 -6.25 6.04
N ASP A 20 -6.58 -7.13 5.05
CA ASP A 20 -7.56 -7.32 3.97
C ASP A 20 -8.77 -8.18 4.37
N GLY A 21 -8.79 -8.71 5.60
CA GLY A 21 -9.84 -9.60 6.11
C GLY A 21 -9.51 -11.09 6.00
N ASP A 22 -8.52 -11.46 5.18
CA ASP A 22 -8.03 -12.84 5.01
C ASP A 22 -6.84 -13.17 5.92
N GLY A 23 -6.58 -12.29 6.90
CA GLY A 23 -5.45 -12.41 7.83
C GLY A 23 -4.11 -12.03 7.20
N ARG A 24 -4.11 -11.33 6.05
CA ARG A 24 -2.90 -10.84 5.40
C ARG A 24 -2.67 -9.38 5.71
N ILE A 25 -1.40 -9.01 5.87
CA ILE A 25 -1.00 -7.60 5.96
C ILE A 25 -0.72 -7.10 4.56
N VAL A 26 -1.43 -6.04 4.17
CA VAL A 26 -1.23 -5.34 2.90
C VAL A 26 -0.46 -4.05 3.16
N LEU A 27 0.56 -3.80 2.33
CA LEU A 27 1.36 -2.58 2.37
C LEU A 27 1.00 -1.68 1.18
N ARG A 28 0.22 -0.65 1.50
CA ARG A 28 -0.19 0.50 0.69
C ARG A 28 0.88 1.57 0.54
N ARG A 29 1.18 2.18 -0.62
CA ARG A 29 1.78 3.54 -0.59
C ARG A 29 0.76 4.52 -0.01
N GLU A 30 1.17 5.39 0.92
CA GLU A 30 0.26 6.36 1.56
C GLU A 30 -0.52 7.19 0.53
N VAL A 31 0.20 7.68 -0.48
CA VAL A 31 -0.38 8.53 -1.54
C VAL A 31 -1.43 7.80 -2.37
N ASP A 32 -1.24 6.51 -2.63
CA ASP A 32 -2.18 5.71 -3.42
C ASP A 32 -3.42 5.37 -2.60
N ALA A 33 -3.23 5.04 -1.32
CA ALA A 33 -4.34 4.77 -0.42
C ALA A 33 -5.23 6.01 -0.24
N LEU A 34 -4.61 7.19 -0.12
CA LEU A 34 -5.34 8.43 0.02
C LEU A 34 -6.09 8.79 -1.28
N ASP A 35 -5.44 8.66 -2.44
CA ASP A 35 -6.09 8.91 -3.73
C ASP A 35 -7.26 7.94 -3.96
N ASP A 36 -7.10 6.66 -3.61
CA ASP A 36 -8.18 5.69 -3.70
C ASP A 36 -9.36 6.05 -2.80
N LEU A 37 -9.08 6.39 -1.54
CA LEU A 37 -10.11 6.81 -0.58
C LEU A 37 -10.88 8.04 -1.09
N LEU A 38 -10.18 9.06 -1.57
CA LEU A 38 -10.77 10.30 -2.06
C LEU A 38 -11.59 10.09 -3.34
N ASN A 39 -11.21 9.10 -4.17
CA ASN A 39 -11.91 8.77 -5.40
C ASN A 39 -12.92 7.61 -5.25
N GLY A 40 -13.16 7.12 -4.03
CA GLY A 40 -14.10 6.02 -3.76
C GLY A 40 -13.66 4.67 -4.34
N ARG A 41 -12.36 4.47 -4.56
CA ARG A 41 -11.77 3.20 -4.98
C ARG A 41 -11.48 2.31 -3.77
N PRO A 42 -11.54 0.98 -3.91
CA PRO A 42 -11.23 0.06 -2.82
C PRO A 42 -9.76 0.18 -2.38
N LEU A 43 -9.55 0.02 -1.07
CA LEU A 43 -8.24 0.11 -0.44
C LEU A 43 -7.41 -1.16 -0.62
#